data_AF-A0A962ILM9-F1
#
_entry.id   AF-A0A962ILM9-F1
#
_cell.length_a   1.000
_cell.length_b   1.000
_cell.length_c   1.000
_cell.angle_alpha   90.00
_cell.angle_beta   90.00
_cell.angle_gamma   90.00
#
_symmetry.space_group_name_H-M   'P 1'
#
loop_
_entity.id
_entity.type
_entity.pdbx_description
1 polymer ?
#
loop_
_entity_poly.entity_id
_entity_poly.type
_entity_poly.pdbx_seq_one_letter_code
_entity_poly.pdbx_strand_id
1 'polypeptide(L)'
;MQSAAAQVGEAICQGYGPQTPRDIDQHAGTNSHVFSKAPARAQMNLCNIHFHHNAEHKAADFALYAGPGSDGLGGGYQCAMSRQLSADDLRSPATDICQGLQPGNTIEVHWVYTTCEVQPGPGLGACLTEACGNPELRVEAQIYTLVNDP
;
A
#
# COMPACT_ATOMS: atom_id res chain seq x y z
N MET A 1 19.71 -40.71 14.44
CA MET A 1 19.38 -39.51 13.64
C MET A 1 17.92 -39.19 13.92
N GLN A 2 17.67 -38.29 14.88
CA GLN A 2 16.31 -37.87 15.22
C GLN A 2 15.88 -36.80 14.22
N SER A 3 14.77 -37.07 13.53
CA SER A 3 14.11 -36.14 12.62
C SER A 3 13.46 -35.03 13.45
N ALA A 4 13.87 -33.79 13.22
CA ALA A 4 13.20 -32.64 13.81
C ALA A 4 11.89 -32.42 13.04
N ALA A 5 10.77 -32.80 13.66
CA ALA A 5 9.46 -32.38 13.23
C ALA A 5 9.36 -30.86 13.35
N ALA A 6 8.95 -30.20 12.28
CA ALA A 6 8.66 -28.77 12.27
C ALA A 6 7.60 -28.47 13.34
N GLN A 7 7.95 -27.67 14.34
CA GLN A 7 6.97 -27.08 15.24
C GLN A 7 6.04 -26.20 14.39
N VAL A 8 4.76 -26.57 14.36
CA VAL A 8 3.70 -25.69 13.86
C VAL A 8 3.66 -24.51 14.83
N GLY A 9 4.25 -23.39 14.42
CA GLY A 9 4.29 -22.16 15.20
C GLY A 9 2.88 -21.71 15.57
N GLU A 10 2.77 -21.10 16.74
CA GLU A 10 1.57 -20.44 17.28
C GLU A 10 0.76 -19.69 16.23
N ALA A 11 -0.55 -19.58 16.42
CA ALA A 11 -1.46 -18.85 15.53
C ALA A 11 -1.02 -17.39 15.35
N ILE A 12 -0.19 -17.12 14.33
CA ILE A 12 0.42 -15.81 14.01
C ILE A 12 -0.63 -14.76 13.60
N CYS A 13 -1.89 -15.18 13.39
CA CYS A 13 -2.98 -14.33 12.91
C CYS A 13 -4.18 -14.39 13.86
N GLN A 14 -4.06 -13.82 15.07
CA GLN A 14 -5.20 -13.67 15.99
C GLN A 14 -6.08 -12.48 15.54
N GLY A 15 -6.98 -12.73 14.59
CA GLY A 15 -7.99 -11.77 14.13
C GLY A 15 -7.63 -11.01 12.85
N TYR A 16 -6.35 -10.85 12.52
CA TYR A 16 -5.89 -10.14 11.32
C TYR A 16 -4.70 -10.86 10.68
N GLY A 17 -4.61 -10.81 9.34
CA GLY A 17 -3.50 -11.35 8.56
C GLY A 17 -2.61 -10.26 7.97
N PRO A 18 -1.43 -10.62 7.43
CA PRO A 18 -0.56 -9.67 6.74
C PRO A 18 -1.32 -8.98 5.61
N GLN A 19 -1.21 -7.66 5.54
CA GLN A 19 -1.86 -6.85 4.50
C GLN A 19 -1.09 -6.92 3.17
N THR A 20 0.25 -6.94 3.22
CA THR A 20 1.15 -6.78 2.06
C THR A 20 2.45 -7.60 2.20
N PRO A 21 3.15 -7.92 1.09
CA PRO A 21 2.73 -7.76 -0.31
C PRO A 21 1.87 -8.93 -0.81
N ARG A 22 0.92 -8.60 -1.68
CA ARG A 22 0.12 -9.57 -2.46
C ARG A 22 0.27 -9.27 -3.94
N ASP A 23 0.28 -10.31 -4.76
CA ASP A 23 0.07 -10.19 -6.20
C ASP A 23 -1.43 -10.04 -6.48
N ILE A 24 -1.86 -8.84 -6.89
CA ILE A 24 -3.29 -8.54 -7.10
C ILE A 24 -3.85 -9.12 -8.40
N ASP A 25 -2.99 -9.54 -9.33
CA ASP A 25 -3.40 -10.30 -10.51
C ASP A 25 -3.71 -11.77 -10.18
N GLN A 26 -3.24 -12.25 -9.01
CA GLN A 26 -3.65 -13.56 -8.52
C GLN A 26 -5.04 -13.47 -7.89
N HIS A 27 -6.07 -13.94 -8.58
CA HIS A 27 -7.44 -13.95 -8.05
C HIS A 27 -7.72 -15.13 -7.11
N ALA A 28 -6.98 -16.23 -7.23
CA ALA A 28 -7.12 -17.37 -6.33
C ALA A 28 -6.44 -17.10 -4.97
N GLY A 29 -7.00 -17.67 -3.91
CA GLY A 29 -6.45 -17.58 -2.57
C GLY A 29 -6.84 -18.79 -1.73
N THR A 30 -6.01 -19.09 -0.73
CA THR A 30 -6.26 -20.17 0.24
C THR A 30 -6.90 -19.66 1.53
N ASN A 31 -7.12 -18.34 1.64
CA ASN A 31 -7.76 -17.74 2.81
C ASN A 31 -9.24 -18.16 2.84
N SER A 32 -9.62 -18.93 3.87
CA SER A 32 -10.99 -19.40 4.08
C SER A 32 -11.88 -18.37 4.76
N HIS A 33 -11.33 -17.26 5.26
CA HIS A 33 -12.11 -16.18 5.85
C HIS A 33 -12.84 -15.40 4.77
N VAL A 34 -14.14 -15.17 4.99
CA VAL A 34 -14.98 -14.34 4.15
C VAL A 34 -15.14 -12.98 4.82
N PHE A 35 -14.82 -11.92 4.10
CA PHE A 35 -14.98 -10.54 4.56
C PHE A 35 -16.13 -9.88 3.80
N SER A 36 -16.90 -9.05 4.49
CA SER A 36 -17.85 -8.15 3.84
C SER A 36 -17.10 -7.16 2.95
N LYS A 37 -17.69 -6.83 1.81
CA LYS A 37 -17.16 -5.76 0.97
C LYS A 37 -17.49 -4.43 1.63
N ALA A 38 -16.46 -3.62 1.90
CA ALA A 38 -16.66 -2.27 2.42
C ALA A 38 -17.60 -1.44 1.51
N PRO A 39 -18.36 -0.48 2.06
CA PRO A 39 -19.25 0.39 1.30
C PRO A 39 -18.53 1.17 0.19
N ALA A 40 -19.30 1.80 -0.68
CA ALA A 40 -18.72 2.71 -1.67
C ALA A 40 -18.14 3.95 -0.97
N ARG A 41 -17.05 4.52 -1.49
CA ARG A 41 -16.40 5.72 -0.89
C ARG A 41 -17.35 6.90 -0.66
N ALA A 42 -18.39 7.04 -1.48
CA ALA A 42 -19.41 8.09 -1.36
C ALA A 42 -20.32 7.93 -0.13
N GLN A 43 -20.25 6.80 0.56
CA GLN A 43 -21.01 6.47 1.77
C GLN A 43 -20.10 6.39 3.00
N MET A 44 -18.85 6.83 2.89
CA MET A 44 -17.83 6.72 3.93
C MET A 44 -17.10 8.06 4.11
N ASN A 45 -16.43 8.22 5.24
CA ASN A 45 -15.66 9.43 5.55
C ASN A 45 -14.19 9.22 5.20
N LEU A 46 -13.61 10.17 4.46
CA LEU A 46 -12.17 10.22 4.25
C LEU A 46 -11.49 10.51 5.60
N CYS A 47 -10.59 9.63 6.04
CA CYS A 47 -9.92 9.76 7.32
C CYS A 47 -8.40 9.93 7.19
N ASN A 48 -7.82 9.49 6.09
CA ASN A 48 -6.39 9.64 5.88
C ASN A 48 -6.04 9.63 4.39
N ILE A 49 -5.03 10.42 4.03
CA ILE A 49 -4.34 10.35 2.74
C ILE A 49 -2.86 10.19 3.04
N HIS A 50 -2.21 9.21 2.43
CA HIS A 50 -0.77 9.04 2.51
C HIS A 50 -0.25 8.44 1.20
N PHE A 51 1.08 8.38 1.07
CA PHE A 51 1.70 7.69 -0.04
C PHE A 51 2.86 6.82 0.45
N HIS A 52 3.14 5.76 -0.31
CA HIS A 52 4.31 4.91 -0.16
C HIS A 52 5.30 5.20 -1.27
N HIS A 53 6.59 5.07 -0.95
CA HIS A 53 7.65 5.01 -1.96
C HIS A 53 7.63 3.59 -2.53
N ASN A 54 7.34 3.46 -3.83
CA ASN A 54 6.93 2.25 -4.54
C ASN A 54 5.51 1.75 -4.21
N ALA A 55 5.01 0.84 -5.03
CA ALA A 55 3.76 0.13 -4.79
C ALA A 55 3.93 -0.93 -3.69
N GLU A 56 3.02 -0.95 -2.74
CA GLU A 56 2.89 -1.91 -1.66
C GLU A 56 2.57 -3.31 -2.20
N HIS A 57 1.66 -3.40 -3.17
CA HIS A 57 1.28 -4.64 -3.83
C HIS A 57 2.01 -4.84 -5.16
N LYS A 58 1.96 -6.06 -5.68
CA LYS A 58 2.46 -6.40 -7.01
C LYS A 58 1.30 -6.52 -7.98
N ALA A 59 1.48 -5.98 -9.18
CA ALA A 59 0.66 -6.28 -10.36
C ALA A 59 1.55 -6.30 -11.61
N ALA A 60 1.03 -6.74 -12.75
CA ALA A 60 1.75 -6.81 -14.02
C ALA A 60 2.35 -5.44 -14.41
N ASP A 61 1.60 -4.36 -14.18
CA ASP A 61 2.01 -3.00 -14.50
C ASP A 61 3.10 -2.45 -13.55
N PHE A 62 3.17 -2.99 -12.33
CA PHE A 62 4.15 -2.64 -11.30
C PHE A 62 4.72 -3.91 -10.64
N ALA A 63 5.49 -4.67 -11.42
CA ALA A 63 6.01 -5.98 -11.03
C ALA A 63 7.47 -5.98 -10.56
N LEU A 64 8.18 -4.85 -10.69
CA LEU A 64 9.62 -4.79 -10.46
C LEU A 64 9.92 -4.67 -8.97
N TYR A 65 10.39 -5.75 -8.34
CA TYR A 65 10.68 -5.75 -6.91
C TYR A 65 11.78 -4.74 -6.55
N ALA A 66 11.48 -3.83 -5.62
CA ALA A 66 12.36 -2.76 -5.17
C ALA A 66 13.24 -3.15 -3.97
N GLY A 67 13.10 -4.39 -3.46
CA GLY A 67 13.80 -4.88 -2.28
C GLY A 67 12.90 -4.98 -1.05
N PRO A 68 13.45 -5.48 0.07
CA PRO A 68 12.67 -5.76 1.28
C PRO A 68 12.26 -4.51 2.06
N GLY A 69 12.91 -3.37 1.83
CA GLY A 69 12.75 -2.18 2.66
C GLY A 69 13.22 -2.39 4.11
N SER A 70 12.95 -1.40 4.96
CA SER A 70 13.08 -1.47 6.42
C SER A 70 11.92 -0.69 7.04
N ASP A 71 11.27 -1.26 8.05
CA ASP A 71 10.20 -0.60 8.81
C ASP A 71 9.06 -0.03 7.94
N GLY A 72 8.75 -0.72 6.83
CA GLY A 72 7.72 -0.28 5.88
C GLY A 72 8.18 0.78 4.87
N LEU A 73 9.47 1.16 4.88
CA LEU A 73 10.04 2.15 3.98
C LEU A 73 10.98 1.53 2.95
N GLY A 74 10.92 2.02 1.71
CA GLY A 74 11.87 1.69 0.64
C GLY A 74 11.73 0.27 0.05
N GLY A 75 10.73 -0.51 0.47
CA GLY A 75 10.39 -1.81 -0.12
C GLY A 75 9.38 -1.69 -1.27
N GLY A 76 8.74 -2.79 -1.66
CA GLY A 76 7.61 -2.80 -2.59
C GLY A 76 7.97 -3.07 -4.06
N TYR A 77 7.20 -2.52 -4.99
CA TYR A 77 7.28 -2.76 -6.42
C TYR A 77 7.23 -1.48 -7.26
N GLN A 78 8.02 -1.44 -8.32
CA GLN A 78 8.10 -0.31 -9.24
C GLN A 78 7.33 -0.60 -10.53
N CYS A 79 6.78 0.47 -11.11
CA CYS A 79 6.18 0.43 -12.43
C CYS A 79 7.19 0.00 -13.49
N ALA A 80 6.80 -0.88 -14.42
CA ALA A 80 7.68 -1.26 -15.52
C ALA A 80 8.01 -0.06 -16.43
N MET A 81 7.07 0.89 -16.58
CA MET A 81 7.26 2.09 -17.40
C MET A 81 8.42 2.98 -16.93
N SER A 82 8.80 2.91 -15.64
CA SER A 82 9.95 3.65 -15.10
C SER A 82 11.27 3.34 -15.83
N ARG A 83 11.34 2.20 -16.54
CA ARG A 83 12.50 1.76 -17.32
C ARG A 83 12.56 2.32 -18.74
N GLN A 84 11.52 3.03 -19.18
CA GLN A 84 11.35 3.50 -20.56
C GLN A 84 11.16 5.03 -20.65
N LEU A 85 11.57 5.75 -19.61
CA LEU A 85 11.46 7.21 -19.55
C LEU A 85 12.53 7.90 -20.40
N SER A 86 12.16 9.04 -20.99
CA SER A 86 13.08 9.89 -21.75
C SER A 86 14.04 10.66 -20.84
N ALA A 87 15.06 11.28 -21.43
CA ALA A 87 15.96 12.16 -20.69
C ALA A 87 15.24 13.40 -20.11
N ASP A 88 14.16 13.84 -20.78
CA ASP A 88 13.36 14.96 -20.30
C ASP A 88 12.47 14.56 -19.12
N ASP A 89 11.84 13.38 -19.19
CA ASP A 89 11.07 12.80 -18.08
C ASP A 89 11.93 12.64 -16.82
N LEU A 90 13.22 12.32 -16.98
CA LEU A 90 14.16 12.07 -15.88
C LEU A 90 14.90 13.31 -15.38
N ARG A 91 14.62 14.48 -15.96
CA ARG A 91 15.31 15.72 -15.60
C ARG A 91 15.09 16.05 -14.12
N SER A 92 16.16 16.27 -13.36
CA SER A 92 16.04 16.57 -11.93
C SER A 92 15.21 17.83 -11.68
N PRO A 93 14.34 17.84 -10.65
CA PRO A 93 13.62 19.04 -10.25
C PRO A 93 14.57 20.10 -9.68
N ALA A 94 14.16 21.36 -9.72
CA ALA A 94 14.97 22.49 -9.24
C ALA A 94 15.17 22.48 -7.71
N THR A 95 14.26 21.83 -6.98
CA THR A 95 14.28 21.72 -5.52
C THR A 95 14.00 20.28 -5.11
N ASP A 96 14.37 19.94 -3.88
CA ASP A 96 13.96 18.68 -3.28
C ASP A 96 12.43 18.61 -3.18
N ILE A 97 11.87 17.42 -3.44
CA ILE A 97 10.42 17.17 -3.42
C ILE A 97 10.16 16.04 -2.43
N CYS A 98 9.28 16.27 -1.46
CA CYS A 98 8.72 15.23 -0.59
C CYS A 98 9.76 14.20 -0.09
N GLN A 99 10.80 14.67 0.59
CA GLN A 99 11.85 13.83 1.18
C GLN A 99 12.65 13.03 0.12
N GLY A 100 13.06 13.68 -0.96
CA GLY A 100 13.94 13.06 -1.96
C GLY A 100 13.26 12.29 -3.09
N LEU A 101 11.94 12.46 -3.32
CA LEU A 101 11.30 11.90 -4.51
C LEU A 101 11.96 12.47 -5.78
N GLN A 102 12.25 11.57 -6.71
CA GLN A 102 12.87 11.88 -7.99
C GLN A 102 11.99 11.40 -9.15
N PRO A 103 12.07 12.05 -10.32
CA PRO A 103 11.55 11.48 -11.54
C PRO A 103 12.12 10.07 -11.78
N GLY A 104 11.28 9.18 -12.28
CA GLY A 104 11.51 7.74 -12.38
C GLY A 104 11.11 6.94 -11.14
N ASN A 105 10.88 7.57 -9.99
CA ASN A 105 10.32 6.85 -8.83
C ASN A 105 8.88 6.40 -9.10
N THR A 106 8.52 5.28 -8.49
CA THR A 106 7.13 4.86 -8.34
C THR A 106 6.61 5.33 -7.00
N ILE A 107 5.39 5.85 -6.95
CA ILE A 107 4.67 6.09 -5.69
C ILE A 107 3.30 5.42 -5.74
N GLU A 108 2.79 5.02 -4.58
CA GLU A 108 1.41 4.61 -4.42
C GLU A 108 0.72 5.59 -3.48
N VAL A 109 -0.38 6.19 -3.91
CA VAL A 109 -1.19 7.09 -3.08
C VAL A 109 -2.40 6.34 -2.58
N HIS A 110 -2.62 6.39 -1.28
CA HIS A 110 -3.77 5.81 -0.59
C HIS A 110 -4.75 6.90 -0.16
N TRP A 111 -6.02 6.68 -0.49
CA TRP A 111 -7.16 7.35 0.12
C TRP A 111 -7.86 6.36 1.03
N VAL A 112 -7.78 6.59 2.33
CA VAL A 112 -8.37 5.71 3.34
C VAL A 112 -9.70 6.29 3.81
N TYR A 113 -10.74 5.48 3.67
CA TYR A 113 -12.10 5.78 4.08
C TYR A 113 -12.53 4.87 5.23
N THR A 114 -13.32 5.42 6.15
CA THR A 114 -13.87 4.73 7.31
C THR A 114 -15.37 4.94 7.43
N THR A 115 -16.08 3.99 8.04
CA THR A 115 -17.48 4.17 8.45
C THR A 115 -17.63 5.02 9.71
N CYS A 116 -16.54 5.39 10.38
CA CYS A 116 -16.59 6.28 11.55
C CYS A 116 -16.85 7.74 11.15
N GLU A 117 -17.52 8.48 12.02
CA GLU A 117 -17.67 9.94 11.91
C GLU A 117 -16.39 10.65 12.37
N VAL A 118 -15.49 10.91 11.43
CA VAL A 118 -14.17 11.52 11.67
C VAL A 118 -13.84 12.55 10.60
N GLN A 119 -12.80 13.35 10.85
CA GLN A 119 -12.18 14.21 9.85
C GLN A 119 -10.79 13.67 9.48
N PRO A 120 -10.27 13.99 8.29
CA PRO A 120 -8.93 13.56 7.89
C PRO A 120 -7.85 13.95 8.91
N GLY A 121 -6.97 13.03 9.23
CA GLY A 121 -5.88 13.24 10.16
C GLY A 121 -4.65 12.36 9.85
N PRO A 122 -3.55 12.57 10.60
CA PRO A 122 -2.32 11.82 10.41
C PRO A 122 -2.46 10.37 10.87
N GLY A 123 -1.99 9.44 10.05
CA GLY A 123 -1.95 8.01 10.33
C GLY A 123 -3.33 7.34 10.40
N LEU A 124 -3.32 6.02 10.55
CA LEU A 124 -4.54 5.20 10.57
C LEU A 124 -5.37 5.40 11.86
N GLY A 125 -4.77 5.93 12.92
CA GLY A 125 -5.50 6.30 14.15
C GLY A 125 -6.59 7.35 13.90
N ALA A 126 -6.45 8.19 12.87
CA ALA A 126 -7.47 9.16 12.47
C ALA A 126 -8.76 8.50 11.92
N CYS A 127 -8.70 7.22 11.56
CA CYS A 127 -9.83 6.47 11.01
C CYS A 127 -10.72 5.81 12.08
N LEU A 128 -10.39 5.99 13.36
CA LEU A 128 -11.02 5.34 14.50
C LEU A 128 -11.50 6.37 15.53
N THR A 129 -12.49 5.99 16.35
CA THR A 129 -12.87 6.71 17.57
C THR A 129 -13.12 5.72 18.70
N GLU A 130 -13.22 6.19 19.94
CA GLU A 130 -13.58 5.32 21.07
C GLU A 130 -14.93 4.60 20.86
N ALA A 131 -15.90 5.29 20.24
CA ALA A 131 -17.21 4.73 19.93
C ALA A 131 -17.24 3.87 18.65
N CYS A 132 -16.17 3.93 17.84
CA CYS A 132 -16.05 3.28 16.54
C CYS A 132 -14.66 2.63 16.43
N GLY A 133 -14.43 1.61 17.26
CA GLY A 133 -13.14 0.91 17.35
C GLY A 133 -12.92 -0.20 16.32
N ASN A 134 -13.96 -0.57 15.56
CA ASN A 134 -13.89 -1.61 14.53
C ASN A 134 -14.74 -1.22 13.29
N PRO A 135 -14.38 -0.14 12.57
CA PRO A 135 -15.09 0.25 11.36
C PRO A 135 -14.81 -0.69 10.20
N GLU A 136 -15.64 -0.57 9.15
CA GLU A 136 -15.22 -1.02 7.83
C GLU A 136 -14.27 0.04 7.24
N LEU A 137 -13.12 -0.42 6.76
CA LEU A 137 -12.14 0.40 6.07
C LEU A 137 -12.15 0.11 4.58
N ARG A 138 -12.00 1.17 3.79
CA ARG A 138 -11.80 1.08 2.35
C ARG A 138 -10.56 1.89 2.00
N VAL A 139 -9.56 1.22 1.43
CA VAL A 139 -8.37 1.88 0.87
C VAL A 139 -8.51 1.87 -0.64
N GLU A 140 -8.58 3.06 -1.24
CA GLU A 140 -8.41 3.22 -2.68
C GLU A 140 -6.98 3.62 -2.95
N ALA A 141 -6.33 2.93 -3.88
CA ALA A 141 -4.94 3.14 -4.21
C ALA A 141 -4.77 3.49 -5.69
N GLN A 142 -3.81 4.37 -5.98
CA GLN A 142 -3.33 4.60 -7.34
C GLN A 142 -1.82 4.64 -7.34
N ILE A 143 -1.24 3.88 -8.27
CA ILE A 143 0.20 3.79 -8.48
C ILE A 143 0.55 4.77 -9.61
N TYR A 144 1.61 5.55 -9.42
CA TYR A 144 2.12 6.53 -10.35
C TYR A 144 3.62 6.32 -10.60
N THR A 145 4.06 6.58 -11.83
CA THR A 145 5.48 6.89 -12.12
C THR A 145 5.64 8.39 -12.16
N LEU A 146 6.58 8.92 -11.38
CA LEU A 146 6.90 10.34 -11.38
C LEU A 146 7.75 10.68 -12.61
N VAL A 147 7.41 11.75 -13.30
CA VAL A 147 8.16 12.29 -14.43
C VAL A 147 8.27 13.81 -14.26
N ASN A 148 9.30 14.40 -14.86
CA ASN A 148 9.40 15.85 -15.00
C ASN A 148 8.65 16.29 -16.26
N ASP A 149 7.39 16.69 -16.08
CA ASP A 149 6.50 17.21 -17.13
C ASP A 149 6.23 18.72 -16.88
N PRO A 150 7.03 19.63 -17.46
CA PRO A 150 6.99 21.07 -17.20
C PRO A 150 5.87 21.85 -17.90
#